data_AF-A0A5D3BEP3-F1
#
_entry.id   AF-A0A5D3BEP3-F1
#
_cell.length_a   1.000
_cell.length_b   1.000
_cell.length_c   1.000
_cell.angle_alpha   90.00
_cell.angle_beta   90.00
_cell.angle_gamma   90.00
#
_symmetry.space_group_name_H-M   'P 1'
#
loop_
_entity.id
_entity.type
_entity.pdbx_description
1 polymer ?
#
loop_
_entity_poly.entity_id
_entity_poly.type
_entity_poly.pdbx_seq_one_letter_code
_entity_poly.pdbx_strand_id
1 'polypeptide(L)'
;MIITDNDPQTISDLQHYLGQHFETKDLGSLNYFLGLEVSRRSDGYLLSQAKYASDLLARSGITDSNTASTPLDPNVHLTLYDGCSPAGSHSPSL
;
A
#
# COMPACT_ATOMS: atom_id res chain seq x y z
N MET A 1 6.43 -17.38 -5.04
CA MET A 1 7.53 -16.40 -4.95
C MET A 1 7.34 -15.37 -6.05
N ILE A 2 7.65 -14.10 -5.81
CA ILE A 2 7.65 -13.07 -6.85
C ILE A 2 9.08 -12.86 -7.33
N ILE A 3 9.27 -12.84 -8.65
CA ILE A 3 10.54 -12.50 -9.29
C ILE A 3 10.28 -11.31 -10.21
N THR A 4 11.12 -10.29 -10.13
CA THR A 4 11.01 -9.07 -10.94
C THR A 4 12.37 -8.72 -11.52
N ASP A 5 12.43 -8.50 -12.83
CA ASP A 5 13.61 -8.07 -13.56
C ASP A 5 13.13 -7.41 -14.87
N ASN A 6 13.98 -6.61 -15.51
CA ASN A 6 13.67 -5.99 -16.80
C ASN A 6 14.14 -6.84 -17.99
N ASP A 7 14.92 -7.89 -17.74
CA ASP A 7 15.37 -8.87 -18.73
C ASP A 7 14.66 -10.23 -18.56
N PRO A 8 13.89 -10.68 -19.57
CA PRO A 8 13.19 -11.97 -19.52
C PRO A 8 14.11 -13.19 -19.41
N GLN A 9 15.36 -13.10 -19.89
CA GLN A 9 16.31 -14.22 -19.78
C GLN A 9 16.75 -14.39 -18.33
N THR A 10 17.09 -13.29 -17.64
CA THR A 10 17.43 -13.29 -16.22
C THR A 10 16.31 -13.87 -15.35
N ILE A 11 15.04 -13.54 -15.64
CA ILE A 11 13.88 -14.19 -14.99
C ILE A 11 13.90 -15.71 -15.20
N SER A 12 14.11 -16.15 -16.44
CA SER A 12 14.04 -17.57 -16.81
C SER A 12 15.19 -18.38 -16.19
N ASP A 13 16.39 -17.83 -16.21
CA ASP A 13 17.59 -18.45 -15.61
C ASP A 13 17.41 -18.59 -14.09
N LEU A 14 16.90 -17.55 -13.43
CA LEU A 14 16.63 -17.59 -12.00
C LEU A 14 15.51 -18.57 -11.64
N GLN A 15 14.44 -18.65 -12.45
CA GLN A 15 13.40 -19.66 -12.29
C GLN A 15 13.98 -21.08 -12.42
N HIS A 16 14.84 -21.32 -13.41
CA HIS A 16 15.47 -22.62 -13.61
C HIS A 16 16.37 -23.00 -12.43
N TYR A 17 17.24 -22.08 -12.01
CA TYR A 17 18.13 -22.27 -10.87
C TYR A 17 17.34 -22.63 -9.60
N LEU A 18 16.29 -21.87 -9.29
CA LEU A 18 15.47 -22.14 -8.12
C LEU A 18 14.67 -23.44 -8.23
N GLY A 19 14.22 -23.81 -9.43
CA GLY A 19 13.57 -25.09 -9.69
C GLY A 19 14.50 -26.30 -9.56
N GLN A 20 15.82 -26.12 -9.66
CA GLN A 20 16.79 -27.19 -9.40
C GLN A 20 17.00 -27.45 -7.89
N HIS A 21 16.88 -26.40 -7.07
CA HIS A 21 17.15 -26.46 -5.63
C HIS A 21 15.89 -26.60 -4.78
N PHE A 22 14.73 -26.21 -5.30
CA PHE A 22 13.45 -26.20 -4.60
C PHE A 22 12.33 -26.67 -5.53
N GLU A 23 11.28 -27.29 -4.98
CA GLU A 23 10.04 -27.54 -5.73
C GLU A 23 9.31 -26.20 -5.98
N THR A 24 9.76 -25.46 -6.99
CA THR A 24 9.10 -24.23 -7.43
C THR A 24 8.19 -24.52 -8.62
N LYS A 25 6.91 -24.18 -8.47
CA LYS A 25 5.96 -24.20 -9.57
C LYS A 25 5.87 -22.81 -10.21
N ASP A 26 6.00 -22.75 -11.52
CA ASP A 26 5.65 -21.55 -12.27
C ASP A 26 4.12 -21.40 -12.31
N LEU A 27 3.65 -20.22 -11.93
CA LEU A 27 2.24 -19.84 -11.91
C LEU A 27 1.90 -18.88 -13.05
N GLY A 28 2.87 -18.53 -13.90
CA GLY A 28 2.73 -17.56 -14.97
C GLY A 28 2.70 -16.12 -14.47
N SER A 29 1.98 -15.27 -15.19
CA SER A 29 1.93 -13.83 -14.89
C SER A 29 1.33 -13.55 -13.51
N LEU A 30 1.97 -12.62 -12.78
CA LEU A 30 1.49 -12.16 -11.48
C LEU A 30 0.18 -11.38 -11.65
N ASN A 31 -0.91 -11.91 -11.10
CA ASN A 31 -2.23 -11.26 -11.10
C ASN A 31 -2.69 -10.90 -9.69
N TYR A 32 -2.44 -11.77 -8.71
CA TYR A 32 -2.78 -11.53 -7.30
C TYR A 32 -1.71 -12.09 -6.37
N PHE A 33 -1.32 -11.32 -5.35
CA PHE A 33 -0.44 -11.79 -4.27
C PHE A 33 -0.66 -11.00 -2.98
N LEU A 34 -0.91 -11.69 -1.86
CA LEU A 34 -1.12 -11.08 -0.53
C LEU A 34 -2.18 -9.94 -0.51
N GLY A 35 -3.22 -10.04 -1.35
CA GLY A 35 -4.24 -9.00 -1.47
C GLY A 35 -3.88 -7.83 -2.41
N LEU A 36 -2.69 -7.87 -3.04
CA LEU A 36 -2.34 -6.99 -4.15
C LEU A 36 -2.81 -7.58 -5.45
N GLU A 37 -3.63 -6.84 -6.19
CA GLU A 37 -4.00 -7.12 -7.57
C GLU A 37 -3.00 -6.42 -8.47
N VAL A 38 -2.48 -7.14 -9.46
CA VAL A 38 -1.50 -6.63 -10.42
C VAL A 38 -2.10 -6.72 -11.80
N SER A 39 -2.22 -5.59 -12.48
CA SER A 39 -2.71 -5.51 -13.85
C SER A 39 -1.65 -4.90 -14.74
N ARG A 40 -1.28 -5.62 -15.81
CA ARG A 40 -0.33 -5.11 -16.79
C ARG A 40 -1.06 -4.19 -17.78
N ARG A 41 -0.55 -2.97 -17.91
CA ARG A 41 -0.98 -1.98 -18.90
C ARG A 41 0.13 -1.77 -19.93
N SER A 42 -0.19 -1.10 -21.03
CA SER A 42 0.80 -0.77 -22.07
C SER A 42 1.92 0.14 -21.56
N ASP A 43 1.64 0.94 -20.53
CA ASP A 43 2.55 1.92 -19.91
C ASP A 43 3.22 1.42 -18.61
N GLY A 44 2.93 0.19 -18.16
CA GLY A 44 3.54 -0.37 -16.95
C GLY A 44 2.63 -1.33 -16.19
N TYR A 45 2.81 -1.39 -14.87
CA TYR A 45 1.98 -2.21 -13.99
C TYR A 45 1.13 -1.32 -13.08
N LEU A 46 -0.15 -1.67 -12.96
CA LEU A 46 -1.06 -1.10 -11.97
C LEU A 46 -1.17 -2.07 -10.79
N LEU A 47 -0.90 -1.57 -9.59
CA LEU A 47 -1.10 -2.29 -8.33
C LEU A 47 -2.35 -1.76 -7.64
N SER A 48 -3.22 -2.65 -7.18
CA SER A 48 -4.45 -2.31 -6.44
C SER A 48 -4.56 -3.16 -5.18
N GLN A 49 -5.18 -2.61 -4.13
CA GLN A 49 -5.66 -3.37 -2.97
C GLN A 49 -7.18 -3.25 -2.81
N ALA A 50 -7.90 -2.78 -3.83
CA ALA A 50 -9.32 -2.48 -3.72
C ALA A 50 -10.14 -3.69 -3.26
N LYS A 51 -9.90 -4.88 -3.83
CA LYS A 51 -10.53 -6.12 -3.39
C LYS A 51 -10.12 -6.47 -1.96
N TYR A 52 -8.84 -6.38 -1.61
CA TYR A 52 -8.39 -6.70 -0.25
C TYR A 52 -9.01 -5.79 0.80
N ALA A 53 -9.04 -4.47 0.55
CA ALA A 53 -9.71 -3.51 1.41
C ALA A 53 -11.20 -3.82 1.54
N SER A 54 -11.89 -4.08 0.43
CA SER A 54 -13.31 -4.46 0.43
C SER A 54 -13.56 -5.75 1.22
N ASP A 55 -12.78 -6.80 0.97
CA ASP A 55 -12.86 -8.08 1.66
C ASP A 55 -12.55 -7.93 3.16
N LEU A 56 -11.63 -7.02 3.52
CA LEU A 56 -11.32 -6.70 4.91
C LEU A 56 -12.50 -6.01 5.61
N LEU A 57 -13.13 -5.01 4.97
CA LEU A 57 -14.31 -4.33 5.48
C LEU A 57 -15.49 -5.31 5.67
N ALA A 58 -15.68 -6.21 4.70
CA ALA A 58 -16.68 -7.27 4.77
C ALA A 58 -16.42 -8.22 5.94
N ARG A 59 -15.17 -8.65 6.14
CA ARG A 59 -14.78 -9.55 7.24
C ARG A 59 -14.90 -8.91 8.62
N SER A 60 -14.67 -7.60 8.74
CA SER A 60 -14.83 -6.88 10.00
C SER A 60 -16.29 -6.45 10.26
N GLY A 61 -17.20 -6.65 9.30
CA GLY A 61 -18.61 -6.30 9.43
C GLY A 61 -18.87 -4.79 9.39
N ILE A 62 -17.93 -4.00 8.86
CA ILE A 62 -18.02 -2.53 8.81
C ILE A 62 -18.38 -1.99 7.41
N THR A 63 -18.75 -2.86 6.47
CA THR A 63 -19.21 -2.48 5.13
C THR A 63 -20.40 -1.52 5.16
N ASP A 64 -21.32 -1.74 6.11
CA ASP A 64 -22.51 -0.91 6.35
C ASP A 64 -22.44 -0.17 7.69
N SER A 65 -21.23 0.02 8.24
CA SER A 65 -21.08 0.68 9.54
C SER A 65 -21.67 2.08 9.48
N ASN A 66 -22.76 2.28 10.23
CA ASN A 66 -23.39 3.57 10.44
C ASN A 66 -22.30 4.57 10.84
N THR A 67 -22.19 5.71 10.15
CA THR A 67 -21.20 6.74 10.48
C THR A 67 -21.44 7.15 11.92
N ALA A 68 -20.61 6.64 12.84
CA ALA A 68 -20.64 7.12 14.21
C ALA A 68 -20.24 8.59 14.12
N SER A 69 -21.10 9.50 14.55
CA SER A 69 -20.72 10.88 14.76
C SER A 69 -19.68 10.90 15.87
N THR A 70 -18.40 10.72 15.52
CA THR A 70 -17.30 11.15 16.37
C THR A 70 -17.45 12.66 16.45
N PRO A 71 -17.80 13.23 17.61
CA PRO A 71 -17.89 14.67 17.75
C PRO A 71 -16.47 15.20 17.55
N LEU A 72 -16.19 15.78 16.39
CA LEU A 72 -15.08 16.70 16.26
C LEU A 72 -15.44 17.87 17.18
N ASP A 73 -14.63 18.15 18.19
CA ASP A 73 -14.87 19.31 19.05
C ASP A 73 -14.96 20.54 18.15
N PRO A 74 -16.12 21.23 18.09
CA PRO A 74 -16.29 22.41 17.23
C PRO A 74 -15.36 23.56 17.62
N ASN A 75 -14.70 23.48 18.79
CA ASN A 75 -13.68 24.43 19.24
C ASN A 75 -12.25 24.02 18.84
N VAL A 76 -12.06 22.95 18.07
CA VAL A 76 -10.74 22.60 17.54
C VAL A 76 -10.40 23.59 16.42
N HIS A 77 -9.71 24.66 16.80
CA HIS A 77 -9.22 25.64 15.86
C HIS A 77 -7.93 25.08 15.24
N LEU A 78 -8.05 24.37 14.11
CA LEU A 78 -6.91 23.86 13.36
C LEU A 78 -6.09 25.05 12.85
N THR A 79 -5.04 25.40 13.59
CA THR A 79 -4.11 26.44 13.17
C THR A 79 -3.05 25.82 12.27
N LEU A 80 -2.56 26.58 11.29
CA LEU A 80 -1.47 26.18 10.39
C LEU A 80 -0.16 25.80 11.14
N TYR A 81 -0.10 26.05 12.45
CA TYR A 81 1.03 25.80 13.32
C TYR A 81 0.88 24.60 14.25
N ASP A 82 -0.22 23.84 14.20
CA ASP A 82 -0.47 22.66 15.06
C ASP A 82 0.47 21.46 14.79
N GLY A 83 1.54 21.65 14.03
CA GLY A 83 2.66 20.72 13.89
C GLY A 83 4.03 21.38 13.73
N CYS A 84 4.11 22.71 13.81
CA CYS A 84 5.37 23.45 13.66
C CYS A 84 5.65 24.22 14.94
N SER A 85 6.43 23.62 15.84
CA SER A 85 7.03 24.37 16.95
C SER A 85 8.02 25.37 16.33
N PRO A 86 7.75 26.69 16.34
CA PRO A 86 8.70 27.65 15.81
C PRO A 86 9.84 27.73 16.83
N ALA A 87 10.99 27.20 16.46
CA ALA A 87 12.22 27.42 17.18
C ALA A 87 12.45 28.94 17.33
N GLY A 88 12.43 29.41 18.58
CA GLY A 88 13.10 30.60 19.07
C GLY A 88 12.75 31.95 18.42
N SER A 89 12.16 32.83 19.20
CA SER A 89 12.75 34.17 19.37
C SER A 89 12.30 34.78 20.69
N HIS A 90 13.27 34.99 21.57
CA HIS A 90 13.14 35.84 22.75
C HIS A 90 13.01 37.31 22.30
N SER A 91 12.20 38.03 23.07
CA SER A 91 11.66 39.40 22.93
C SER A 91 12.62 40.54 22.56
N PRO A 92 12.14 41.64 21.96
CA PRO A 92 12.69 42.96 22.21
C PRO A 92 11.99 43.57 23.45
N SER A 93 12.77 43.82 24.50
CA SER A 93 12.38 44.68 25.62
C SER A 93 12.58 46.16 25.25
N LEU A 94 11.77 47.04 25.88
CA LEU A 94 11.77 48.51 25.78
C LEU A 94 13.17 49.14 25.66
#